data_AF-A0A936D3B0-F1
#
_entry.id   AF-A0A936D3B0-F1
#
_cell.length_a   1.000
_cell.length_b   1.000
_cell.length_c   1.000
_cell.angle_alpha   90.00
_cell.angle_beta   90.00
_cell.angle_gamma   90.00
#
_symmetry.space_group_name_H-M   'P 1'
#
loop_
_entity.id
_entity.type
_entity.pdbx_description
1 polymer ?
#
loop_
_entity_poly.entity_id
_entity_poly.type
_entity_poly.pdbx_seq_one_letter_code
_entity_poly.pdbx_strand_id
1 'polypeptide(L)' 'MPRRARHYIANQPYHIAQRGNNREPCFIEIEIENYQFYLELWRELSKKFDITVHAYCLMTNHFIFSALTKFH' A
#
# COMPACT_ATOMS: atom_id res chain seq x y z
N MET A 1 19.98 -2.10 -14.53
CA MET A 1 19.65 -3.54 -14.51
C MET A 1 18.18 -3.73 -14.85
N PRO A 2 17.80 -4.67 -15.73
CA PRO A 2 16.40 -4.94 -16.03
C PRO A 2 15.69 -5.43 -14.76
N ARG A 3 14.51 -4.87 -14.47
CA ARG A 3 13.70 -5.25 -13.31
C ARG A 3 13.14 -6.64 -13.56
N ARG A 4 13.36 -7.57 -12.62
CA ARG A 4 12.73 -8.90 -12.64
C ARG A 4 11.21 -8.74 -12.70
N ALA A 5 10.54 -9.56 -13.52
CA ALA A 5 9.09 -9.59 -13.56
C ALA A 5 8.53 -9.87 -12.17
N ARG A 6 7.45 -9.18 -11.78
CA ARG A 6 6.78 -9.46 -10.51
C ARG A 6 5.96 -10.74 -10.68
N HIS A 7 6.14 -11.69 -9.76
CA HIS A 7 5.30 -12.87 -9.70
C HIS A 7 3.98 -12.53 -9.01
N TYR A 8 2.87 -12.76 -9.70
CA TYR A 8 1.52 -12.63 -9.15
C TYR A 8 0.92 -14.02 -9.04
N ILE A 9 1.06 -14.61 -7.86
CA ILE A 9 0.41 -15.83 -7.40
C ILE A 9 -0.93 -15.45 -6.77
N ALA A 10 -2.02 -16.02 -7.29
CA ALA A 10 -3.34 -15.82 -6.73
C ALA A 10 -3.43 -16.34 -5.29
N ASN A 11 -4.30 -15.73 -4.49
CA ASN A 11 -4.63 -16.17 -3.14
C ASN A 11 -3.42 -16.21 -2.16
N GLN A 12 -2.37 -15.42 -2.42
CA GLN A 12 -1.23 -15.24 -1.53
C GLN A 12 -1.12 -13.80 -1.02
N PRO A 13 -0.77 -13.59 0.26
CA PRO A 13 -0.59 -12.24 0.78
C PRO A 13 0.70 -11.62 0.21
N TYR A 14 0.61 -10.34 -0.12
CA TYR A 14 1.71 -9.52 -0.59
C TYR A 14 2.07 -8.45 0.42
N HIS A 15 3.36 -8.23 0.56
CA HIS A 15 3.90 -7.10 1.30
C HIS A 15 4.17 -5.94 0.34
N ILE A 16 3.26 -4.97 0.33
CA ILE A 16 3.34 -3.77 -0.49
C ILE A 16 4.08 -2.71 0.33
N ALA A 17 5.18 -2.20 -0.20
CA ALA A 17 5.98 -1.19 0.48
C ALA A 17 6.27 -0.04 -0.48
N GLN A 18 6.11 1.19 0.00
CA GLN A 18 6.51 2.40 -0.70
C GLN A 18 7.39 3.23 0.21
N ARG A 19 8.45 3.77 -0.36
CA ARG A 19 9.34 4.70 0.32
C ARG A 19 9.43 5.97 -0.51
N GLY A 20 9.43 7.11 0.13
CA GLY A 20 9.64 8.38 -0.53
C GLY A 20 10.99 8.38 -1.25
N ASN A 21 11.01 9.00 -2.42
CA ASN A 21 12.26 9.19 -3.15
C ASN A 21 13.24 9.98 -2.27
N ASN A 22 14.54 9.62 -2.29
CA ASN A 22 15.53 10.23 -1.39
C ASN A 22 15.19 10.21 0.11
N ARG A 23 14.29 9.31 0.55
CA ARG A 23 13.76 9.26 1.93
C ARG A 23 12.95 10.49 2.35
N GLU A 24 12.51 11.28 1.38
CA GLU A 24 11.62 12.41 1.58
C GLU A 24 10.23 11.94 2.05
N PRO A 25 9.42 12.83 2.63
CA PRO A 25 8.04 12.53 2.97
C PRO A 25 7.26 11.95 1.78
N CYS A 26 6.46 10.92 2.04
CA CYS A 26 5.53 10.35 1.05
C CYS A 26 4.32 11.27 0.78
N PHE A 27 4.06 12.20 1.69
CA PHE A 27 2.99 13.20 1.62
C PHE A 27 3.61 14.59 1.70
N ILE A 28 3.12 15.54 0.90
CA ILE A 28 3.65 16.92 0.85
C ILE A 28 3.46 17.60 2.21
N GLU A 29 2.27 17.46 2.78
CA GLU A 29 1.90 18.01 4.08
C GLU A 29 1.76 16.85 5.08
N ILE A 30 2.50 16.93 6.19
CA ILE A 30 2.54 15.92 7.27
C ILE A 30 1.37 16.15 8.24
N GLU A 31 0.18 16.40 7.71
CA GLU A 31 -1.05 16.61 8.45
C GLU A 31 -1.83 15.29 8.58
N ILE A 32 -2.54 15.08 9.69
CA ILE A 32 -3.18 13.79 10.00
C ILE A 32 -4.30 13.46 9.01
N GLU A 33 -4.93 14.49 8.47
CA GLU A 33 -6.00 14.47 7.48
C GLU A 33 -5.53 13.78 6.19
N ASN A 34 -4.28 14.01 5.77
CA ASN A 34 -3.71 13.37 4.59
C ASN A 34 -3.52 11.85 4.78
N TYR A 35 -3.08 11.43 5.97
CA TYR A 35 -2.98 10.00 6.29
C TYR A 35 -4.36 9.34 6.35
N GLN A 36 -5.35 10.02 6.93
CA GLN A 36 -6.73 9.52 7.00
C GLN A 36 -7.35 9.40 5.60
N PHE A 37 -7.19 10.42 4.76
CA PHE A 37 -7.66 10.39 3.38
C PHE A 37 -7.02 9.24 2.59
N TYR A 38 -5.71 9.01 2.79
CA TYR A 38 -5.01 7.91 2.15
C TYR A 38 -5.54 6.53 2.59
N LEU A 39 -5.85 6.37 3.88
CA LEU A 39 -6.47 5.14 4.39
C LEU A 39 -7.89 4.93 3.86
N GLU A 40 -8.68 6.00 3.72
CA GLU A 40 -10.01 5.92 3.13
C GLU A 40 -9.94 5.50 1.66
N LEU A 41 -9.01 6.06 0.89
CA LEU A 41 -8.75 5.64 -0.49
C LEU A 41 -8.37 4.16 -0.55
N TRP A 42 -7.49 3.68 0.33
CA TRP A 42 -7.16 2.25 0.42
C TRP A 42 -8.39 1.40 0.75
N ARG A 43 -9.26 1.86 1.64
CA ARG A 43 -10.50 1.17 2.00
C ARG A 43 -11.44 1.06 0.81
N GLU A 44 -11.64 2.13 0.07
CA GLU A 44 -12.48 2.15 -1.14
C GLU A 44 -11.93 1.23 -2.23
N LEU A 45 -10.63 1.33 -2.53
CA LEU A 45 -9.98 0.51 -3.54
C LEU A 45 -9.96 -0.96 -3.13
N SER A 46 -9.75 -1.25 -1.84
CA SER A 46 -9.75 -2.64 -1.36
C SER A 46 -11.11 -3.30 -1.54
N LYS A 47 -12.21 -2.57 -1.28
CA LYS A 47 -13.56 -3.05 -1.58
C LYS A 47 -13.78 -3.25 -3.08
N LYS A 48 -13.34 -2.28 -3.89
CA LYS A 48 -13.53 -2.30 -5.36
C LYS A 48 -12.82 -3.47 -6.05
N PHE A 49 -11.65 -3.87 -5.54
CA PHE A 49 -10.78 -4.89 -6.16
C PHE A 49 -10.70 -6.19 -5.35
N ASP A 50 -11.62 -6.41 -4.40
CA ASP A 50 -11.67 -7.56 -3.49
C ASP A 50 -10.31 -7.89 -2.83
N ILE A 51 -9.68 -6.84 -2.31
CA ILE A 51 -8.42 -6.92 -1.56
C ILE A 51 -8.75 -6.97 -0.07
N THR A 52 -8.17 -7.95 0.62
CA THR A 52 -8.18 -8.03 2.08
C THR A 52 -6.87 -7.46 2.61
N VAL A 53 -6.95 -6.35 3.36
CA VAL A 53 -5.79 -5.77 4.06
C VAL A 53 -5.71 -6.38 5.46
N HIS A 54 -4.61 -7.05 5.76
CA HIS A 54 -4.38 -7.70 7.05
C HIS A 54 -3.75 -6.76 8.08
N ALA A 55 -2.81 -5.92 7.63
CA ALA A 55 -2.09 -4.97 8.47
C ALA A 55 -1.52 -3.84 7.63
N TYR A 56 -1.31 -2.68 8.24
CA TYR A 56 -0.60 -1.56 7.62
C TYR A 56 0.18 -0.76 8.66
N CYS A 57 1.22 -0.06 8.19
CA CYS A 57 1.99 0.90 8.97
C CYS A 57 2.27 2.12 8.10
N LEU A 58 1.91 3.30 8.58
CA LEU A 58 2.17 4.58 7.92
C LEU A 58 3.26 5.32 8.69
N MET A 59 4.36 5.63 8.03
CA MET A 59 5.42 6.52 8.50
C MET A 59 5.55 7.67 7.52
N THR A 60 6.23 8.74 7.94
CA THR A 60 6.37 9.96 7.13
C THR A 60 6.96 9.71 5.74
N ASN A 61 7.98 8.87 5.63
CA ASN A 61 8.69 8.59 4.37
C ASN A 61 8.57 7.15 3.90
N HIS A 62 7.75 6.35 4.57
CA HIS A 62 7.63 4.93 4.30
C HIS A 62 6.26 4.43 4.70
N PHE A 63 5.65 3.59 3.88
CA PHE A 63 4.46 2.86 4.30
C PHE A 63 4.49 1.44 3.78
N ILE A 64 3.80 0.60 4.54
CA ILE A 64 3.73 -0.83 4.33
C ILE A 64 2.27 -1.27 4.46
N PHE A 65 1.83 -2.13 3.55
CA PHE A 65 0.58 -2.87 3.62
C PHE A 65 0.86 -4.36 3.45
N SER A 66 0.24 -5.19 4.29
CA SER A 66 0.10 -6.63 4.07
C SER A 66 -1.30 -6.88 3.52
N ALA A 67 -1.40 -7.26 2.24
CA ALA A 67 -2.68 -7.34 1.54
C ALA A 67 -2.77 -8.57 0.63
N LEU A 68 -3.94 -9.17 0.56
CA LEU A 68 -4.26 -10.35 -0.23
C LEU A 68 -5.36 -10.01 -1.23
N THR A 69 -5.17 -10.33 -2.50
CA THR A 69 -6.25 -10.29 -3.49
C THR A 69 -6.98 -11.63 -3.51
N LYS A 70 -8.31 -11.60 -3.39
CA LYS A 70 -9.15 -12.77 -3.61
C LYS A 70 -9.50 -12.81 -5.10
N PHE A 71 -9.05 -13.84 -5.80
CA PHE A 71 -9.55 -14.13 -7.14
C PHE A 71 -10.61 -15.23 -7.00
N HIS A 72 -11.82 -14.95 -7.47
CA HIS A 72 -12.88 -15.95 -7.61
C HIS A 72 -12.61 -16.86 -8.80
#